data_AF-A0A964IZT1-F1
#
_entry.id   AF-A0A964IZT1-F1
#
_cell.length_a   1.000
_cell.length_b   1.000
_cell.length_c   1.000
_cell.angle_alpha   90.00
_cell.angle_beta   90.00
_cell.angle_gamma   90.00
#
_symmetry.space_group_name_H-M   'P 1'
#
loop_
_entity.id
_entity.type
_entity.pdbx_description
1 polymer ?
#
loop_
_entity_poly.entity_id
_entity_poly.type
_entity_poly.pdbx_seq_one_letter_code
_entity_poly.pdbx_strand_id
1 'polypeptide(L)' 'SMRRAQTVAAELVRNGVAKGEIAIKAFGDTVLLVPTGPGVREPQNRRVEIIIR' A
#
# COMPACT_ATOMS: atom_id res chain seq x y z
N SER A 1 3.17 -6.33 2.59
CA SER A 1 2.22 -5.23 2.22
C SER A 1 2.32 -4.07 3.20
N MET A 2 2.15 -4.28 4.50
CA MET A 2 2.17 -3.24 5.54
C MET A 2 3.43 -2.36 5.54
N ARG A 3 4.63 -2.95 5.48
CA ARG A 3 5.90 -2.19 5.47
C ARG A 3 5.98 -1.17 4.32
N ARG A 4 5.49 -1.52 3.12
CA ARG A 4 5.46 -0.62 1.96
C ARG A 4 4.49 0.54 2.19
N ALA A 5 3.30 0.25 2.73
CA ALA A 5 2.32 1.27 3.04
C ALA A 5 2.81 2.23 4.14
N GLN A 6 3.57 1.74 5.13
CA GLN A 6 4.22 2.59 6.14
C GLN A 6 5.29 3.51 5.52
N THR A 7 6.09 3.03 4.57
CA THR A 7 7.06 3.87 3.86
C THR A 7 6.36 5.01 3.11
N VAL A 8 5.28 4.72 2.38
CA VAL A 8 4.50 5.75 1.68
C VAL A 8 3.85 6.72 2.66
N ALA A 9 3.25 6.22 3.75
CA ALA A 9 2.64 7.07 4.77
C ALA A 9 3.67 8.01 5.42
N ALA A 10 4.89 7.53 5.71
CA ALA A 10 5.96 8.37 6.24
C ALA A 10 6.36 9.49 5.26
N GLU A 11 6.38 9.19 3.96
CA GLU A 11 6.66 10.20 2.94
C GLU A 11 5.54 11.23 2.81
N LEU A 12 4.27 10.80 2.89
CA LEU A 12 3.13 11.72 2.91
C LEU A 12 3.18 12.65 4.13
N VAL A 13 3.57 12.14 5.29
CA VAL A 13 3.75 12.97 6.49
C VAL A 13 4.89 13.97 6.30
N ARG A 14 6.00 13.57 5.68
CA ARG A 14 7.10 14.50 5.32
C ARG A 14 6.65 15.61 4.36
N ASN A 15 5.72 15.28 3.47
CA ASN A 15 5.12 16.23 2.53
C ASN A 15 4.00 17.09 3.15
N GLY A 16 3.74 16.96 4.45
CA GLY A 16 2.83 17.83 5.20
C GLY A 16 1.42 17.26 5.43
N VAL A 17 1.14 16.02 5.04
CA VAL A 17 -0.15 15.38 5.36
C VAL A 17 -0.16 15.00 6.85
N ALA A 18 -1.19 15.42 7.59
CA ALA A 18 -1.27 15.12 9.01
C ALA A 18 -1.42 13.60 9.23
N LYS A 19 -0.59 13.03 10.11
CA LYS A 19 -0.61 11.58 10.38
C LYS A 19 -1.99 11.08 10.84
N GLY A 20 -2.78 11.92 11.52
CA GLY A 20 -4.14 11.59 11.96
C GLY A 20 -5.13 11.38 10.82
N GLU A 21 -4.85 11.91 9.63
CA GLU A 21 -5.70 11.77 8.43
C GLU A 21 -5.35 10.53 7.59
N ILE A 22 -4.23 9.86 7.91
CA ILE A 22 -3.72 8.72 7.13
C ILE A 22 -4.16 7.41 7.77
N ALA A 23 -5.08 6.71 7.11
CA ALA A 23 -5.45 5.34 7.45
C ALA A 23 -4.68 4.34 6.58
N ILE A 24 -3.91 3.44 7.21
CA ILE A 24 -3.15 2.40 6.51
C ILE A 24 -3.95 1.09 6.51
N LYS A 25 -4.15 0.50 5.32
CA LYS A 25 -4.70 -0.85 5.15
C LYS A 25 -3.73 -1.71 4.34
N ALA A 26 -3.60 -2.97 4.71
CA ALA A 26 -2.69 -3.92 4.07
C ALA A 26 -3.42 -5.22 3.77
N PHE A 27 -3.56 -5.55 2.48
CA PHE A 27 -4.34 -6.71 2.02
C PHE A 27 -3.48 -7.96 1.73
N GLY A 28 -2.15 -7.85 1.72
CA GLY A 28 -1.29 -8.99 1.42
C GLY A 28 -1.55 -9.52 0.02
N ASP A 29 -1.89 -10.80 -0.09
CA ASP A 29 -2.12 -11.49 -1.37
C ASP A 29 -3.61 -11.70 -1.67
N THR A 30 -4.52 -11.07 -0.92
CA THR A 30 -5.98 -11.25 -1.10
C THR A 30 -6.60 -10.28 -2.11
N VAL A 31 -5.98 -9.12 -2.33
CA VAL A 31 -6.43 -8.11 -3.30
C VAL A 31 -5.31 -7.89 -4.30
N LEU A 32 -5.24 -8.78 -5.28
CA LEU A 32 -4.26 -8.74 -6.36
C LEU A 32 -4.84 -7.96 -7.55
N LEU A 33 -4.02 -7.15 -8.20
CA LEU A 33 -4.38 -6.53 -9.48
C LEU A 33 -4.46 -7.58 -10.58
N VAL A 34 -3.41 -8.39 -10.64
CA VAL A 34 -3.27 -9.49 -11.57
C VAL A 34 -3.44 -10.77 -10.77
N PRO A 35 -4.49 -11.56 -11.01
CA PRO A 35 -4.66 -12.85 -10.37
C PRO A 35 -3.41 -13.70 -10.59
N THR A 36 -2.73 -14.03 -9.51
CA THR A 36 -1.50 -14.82 -9.55
C THR A 36 -1.56 -15.92 -8.51
N GLY A 37 -0.94 -17.06 -8.82
CA GLY A 37 -0.87 -18.18 -7.90
C GLY A 37 -0.04 -17.86 -6.65
N PRO A 38 -0.15 -18.66 -5.58
CA PRO A 38 0.61 -18.47 -4.35
C PRO A 38 2.12 -18.40 -4.63
N GLY A 39 2.80 -17.39 -4.08
CA GLY A 39 4.25 -17.22 -4.21
C GLY A 39 4.75 -16.71 -5.57
N VAL A 40 3.87 -16.46 -6.53
CA VAL A 40 4.26 -15.89 -7.83
C VAL A 40 4.66 -14.43 -7.67
N ARG A 41 5.90 -14.11 -8.06
CA ARG A 41 6.43 -12.75 -7.95
C ARG A 41 5.93 -11.86 -9.09
N GLU A 42 4.83 -11.16 -8.86
CA GLU A 42 4.26 -10.19 -9.82
C GLU A 42 4.60 -8.73 -9.43
N PRO A 43 5.36 -7.97 -10.24
CA PRO A 43 5.65 -6.56 -9.99
C PRO A 43 4.43 -5.67 -9.79
N GLN A 44 3.35 -5.87 -10.56
CA GLN A 44 2.15 -5.04 -10.48
C GLN A 44 1.43 -5.18 -9.12
N ASN A 45 1.48 -6.37 -8.52
CA ASN A 45 0.93 -6.65 -7.19
C ASN A 45 1.81 -6.04 -6.07
N ARG A 46 3.02 -5.56 -6.39
CA ARG A 46 3.87 -4.80 -5.47
C ARG A 46 3.58 -3.29 -5.48
N ARG A 47 2.30 -2.91 -5.48
CA ARG A 47 1.85 -1.51 -5.42
C ARG A 47 1.36 -1.05 -4.04
N VAL A 48 1.16 0.25 -3.92
CA VAL A 48 0.41 0.94 -2.85
C VAL A 48 -0.60 1.84 -3.55
N GLU A 49 -1.84 1.86 -3.08
CA GLU A 49 -2.89 2.75 -3.57
C GLU A 49 -3.18 3.82 -2.52
N ILE A 50 -3.38 5.06 -2.96
CA ILE A 50 -3.77 6.18 -2.11
C ILE A 50 -5.18 6.58 -2.55
N ILE A 51 -6.14 6.48 -1.63
CA ILE A 51 -7.54 6.82 -1.88
C ILE A 51 -7.84 8.07 -1.06
N ILE A 52 -8.19 9.16 -1.74
CA ILE A 52 -8.61 10.42 -1.13
C ILE A 52 -10.14 10.43 -1.18
N ARG A 53 -10.79 10.78 -0.07
CA ARG A 53 -12.25 10.90 0.05
C ARG A 53 -12.60 12.24 0.65
#